data_AF-A0AAW0JWE1-F1
#
_entry.id   AF-A0AAW0JWE1-F1
#
_cell.length_a   1.000
_cell.length_b   1.000
_cell.length_c   1.000
_cell.angle_alpha   90.00
_cell.angle_beta   90.00
_cell.angle_gamma   90.00
#
_symmetry.space_group_name_H-M   'P 1'
#
loop_
_entity.id
_entity.type
_entity.pdbx_description
1 polymer ?
#
loop_
_entity_poly.entity_id
_entity_poly.type
_entity_poly.pdbx_seq_one_letter_code
_entity_poly.pdbx_strand_id
1 'polypeptide(L)'
;MPSISSFGGYRVCDFLDPFEPKHACLKGLIFSILVSLRNKFIPLFRNCLSELFVNLEDQLSVKGKVYFNTISDKMSFNFVFRLFCDQNPLDTRLGSKGSTMPDKWLFFQLAPLITLGLPKLLNFFEDLLFHTFPLPAFLVKPNYISFIMLFMCPWLRFWTKLRKFQHLWWVENFASCLIKWVGLPGEKLHRELCDEIKTVVRVEGGITFSALEKMTLTKSVVFEDPEKFVGHMFVGEGEKLLKYVYWSNGREIDDLTMENKQCPAKDLVVLLSRIMLVELFLRYDTFTIEAETLVHPPRSFR
;
A
#
# COMPACT_ATOMS: atom_id res chain seq x y z
N MET A 1 -14.37 -15.89 -5.34
CA MET A 1 -13.15 -15.32 -5.95
C MET A 1 -13.49 -14.74 -7.33
N PRO A 2 -12.81 -13.68 -7.78
CA PRO A 2 -12.97 -13.17 -9.15
C PRO A 2 -12.56 -14.22 -10.21
N SER A 3 -12.92 -13.97 -11.47
CA SER A 3 -12.61 -14.90 -12.56
C SER A 3 -11.10 -15.13 -12.71
N ILE A 4 -10.68 -16.41 -12.82
CA ILE A 4 -9.28 -16.78 -13.09
C ILE A 4 -8.74 -16.23 -14.42
N SER A 5 -9.64 -15.86 -15.35
CA SER A 5 -9.26 -15.23 -16.62
C SER A 5 -8.54 -13.88 -16.43
N SER A 6 -8.92 -13.14 -15.38
CA SER A 6 -8.24 -11.91 -14.94
C SER A 6 -6.85 -12.16 -14.34
N PHE A 7 -6.50 -13.44 -14.11
CA PHE A 7 -5.24 -13.92 -13.54
C PHE A 7 -4.48 -14.83 -14.50
N GLY A 8 -4.75 -14.74 -15.80
CA GLY A 8 -4.11 -15.57 -16.82
C GLY A 8 -4.44 -17.07 -16.72
N GLY A 9 -5.58 -17.42 -16.10
CA GLY A 9 -6.05 -18.80 -15.95
C GLY A 9 -5.65 -19.48 -14.64
N TYR A 10 -5.11 -18.76 -13.65
CA TYR A 10 -4.62 -19.35 -12.40
C TYR A 10 -5.34 -18.80 -11.16
N ARG A 11 -5.53 -19.65 -10.15
CA ARG A 11 -5.86 -19.21 -8.79
C ARG A 11 -4.61 -18.65 -8.11
N VAL A 12 -4.59 -17.37 -7.78
CA VAL A 12 -3.44 -16.70 -7.14
C VAL A 12 -3.28 -17.12 -5.68
N CYS A 13 -2.12 -16.85 -5.06
CA CYS A 13 -1.82 -17.25 -3.68
C CYS A 13 -2.92 -16.81 -2.70
N ASP A 14 -3.47 -15.61 -2.91
CA ASP A 14 -4.54 -15.04 -2.09
C ASP A 14 -5.82 -15.90 -2.10
N PHE A 15 -6.10 -16.63 -3.19
CA PHE A 15 -7.27 -17.52 -3.30
C PHE A 15 -6.98 -18.99 -3.00
N LEU A 16 -5.75 -19.34 -2.62
CA LEU A 16 -5.43 -20.70 -2.20
C LEU A 16 -5.63 -20.84 -0.70
N ASP A 17 -6.23 -21.96 -0.32
CA ASP A 17 -6.34 -22.35 1.08
C ASP A 17 -4.98 -22.86 1.60
N PRO A 18 -4.62 -22.66 2.88
CA PRO A 18 -3.34 -23.16 3.41
C PRO A 18 -3.17 -24.68 3.31
N PHE A 19 -4.24 -25.46 3.28
CA PHE A 19 -4.17 -26.91 3.08
C PHE A 19 -3.79 -27.30 1.64
N GLU A 20 -3.82 -26.36 0.69
CA GLU A 20 -3.34 -26.61 -0.67
C GLU A 20 -1.80 -26.47 -0.72
N PRO A 21 -1.04 -27.50 -1.15
CA PRO A 21 0.43 -27.43 -1.18
C PRO A 21 1.00 -26.27 -2.00
N LYS A 22 0.23 -25.77 -2.97
CA LYS A 22 0.58 -24.60 -3.78
C LYS A 22 0.56 -23.29 -2.98
N HIS A 23 -0.22 -23.19 -1.91
CA HIS A 23 -0.24 -22.02 -1.03
C HIS A 23 1.12 -21.82 -0.38
N ALA A 24 1.58 -22.80 0.40
CA ALA A 24 2.87 -22.75 1.08
C ALA A 24 4.03 -22.51 0.10
N CYS A 25 4.01 -23.20 -1.05
CA CYS A 25 5.02 -23.02 -2.11
C CYS A 25 5.07 -21.58 -2.65
N LEU A 26 3.91 -20.98 -2.96
CA LEU A 26 3.84 -19.61 -3.47
C LEU A 26 4.17 -18.58 -2.39
N LYS A 27 3.71 -18.78 -1.16
CA LYS A 27 3.98 -17.86 -0.04
C LYS A 27 5.45 -17.88 0.38
N GLY A 28 6.08 -19.05 0.46
CA GLY A 28 7.53 -19.14 0.74
C GLY A 28 8.39 -18.48 -0.32
N LEU A 29 7.90 -18.46 -1.55
CA LEU A 29 8.56 -17.82 -2.67
C LEU A 29 8.39 -16.30 -2.66
N ILE A 30 7.22 -15.79 -2.25
CA ILE A 30 7.02 -14.38 -1.90
C ILE A 30 8.03 -13.97 -0.81
N PHE A 31 8.17 -14.74 0.27
CA PHE A 31 9.15 -14.44 1.33
C PHE A 31 10.58 -14.41 0.79
N SER A 32 10.96 -15.41 -0.01
CA SER A 32 12.30 -15.49 -0.60
C SER A 32 12.61 -14.25 -1.45
N ILE A 33 11.64 -13.76 -2.23
CA ILE A 33 11.76 -12.54 -3.03
C ILE A 33 11.91 -11.32 -2.13
N LEU A 34 11.04 -11.14 -1.12
CA LEU A 34 11.11 -10.00 -0.20
C LEU A 34 12.45 -9.97 0.55
N VAL A 35 12.93 -11.11 1.04
CA VAL A 35 14.23 -11.24 1.69
C VAL A 35 15.38 -10.90 0.74
N SER A 36 15.29 -11.28 -0.54
CA SER A 36 16.30 -10.95 -1.55
C SER A 36 16.39 -9.45 -1.86
N LEU A 37 15.28 -8.72 -1.67
CA LEU A 37 15.16 -7.29 -1.96
C LEU A 37 15.38 -6.39 -0.74
N ARG A 38 15.61 -6.97 0.45
CA ARG A 38 15.65 -6.24 1.74
C ARG A 38 16.58 -5.02 1.75
N ASN A 39 17.73 -5.10 1.09
CA ASN A 39 18.70 -4.01 1.05
C ASN A 39 18.29 -2.86 0.10
N LYS A 40 17.31 -3.10 -0.79
CA LYS A 40 16.80 -2.10 -1.73
C LYS A 40 15.63 -1.29 -1.16
N PHE A 41 14.86 -1.82 -0.21
CA PHE A 41 13.61 -1.20 0.26
C PHE A 41 13.80 0.24 0.75
N ILE A 42 14.64 0.43 1.78
CA ILE A 42 14.86 1.74 2.38
C ILE A 42 15.41 2.76 1.36
N PRO A 43 16.55 2.53 0.69
CA PRO A 43 17.12 3.54 -0.20
C PRO A 43 16.19 3.86 -1.39
N LEU A 44 15.52 2.86 -1.97
CA LEU A 44 14.62 3.09 -3.09
C LEU A 44 13.35 3.83 -2.68
N PHE A 45 12.76 3.45 -1.54
CA PHE A 45 11.53 4.09 -1.07
C PHE A 45 11.76 5.55 -0.69
N ARG A 46 12.87 5.85 0.00
CA ARG A 46 13.27 7.22 0.33
C ARG A 46 13.46 8.09 -0.92
N ASN A 47 14.07 7.54 -1.98
CA ASN A 47 14.19 8.23 -3.26
C ASN A 47 12.80 8.54 -3.86
N CYS A 48 11.91 7.55 -3.89
CA CYS A 48 10.55 7.73 -4.40
C CYS A 48 9.74 8.74 -3.56
N LEU A 49 9.91 8.75 -2.24
CA LEU A 49 9.30 9.75 -1.35
C LEU A 49 9.83 11.15 -1.60
N SER A 50 11.14 11.30 -1.83
CA SER A 50 11.74 12.58 -2.19
C SER A 50 11.13 13.13 -3.50
N GLU A 51 11.00 12.30 -4.54
CA GLU A 51 10.32 12.65 -5.79
C GLU A 51 8.85 13.05 -5.55
N LEU A 52 8.13 12.33 -4.68
CA LEU A 52 6.75 12.63 -4.31
C LEU A 52 6.64 13.99 -3.60
N PHE A 53 7.53 14.29 -2.65
CA PHE A 53 7.48 15.55 -1.91
C PHE A 53 7.82 16.76 -2.77
N VAL A 54 8.82 16.65 -3.65
CA VAL A 54 9.10 17.70 -4.63
C VAL A 54 7.88 17.98 -5.50
N ASN A 55 7.21 16.94 -6.01
CA ASN A 55 6.00 17.10 -6.81
C ASN A 55 4.83 17.72 -6.03
N LEU A 56 4.67 17.33 -4.76
CA LEU A 56 3.67 17.92 -3.87
C LEU A 56 3.91 19.42 -3.67
N GLU A 57 5.14 19.81 -3.35
CA GLU A 57 5.54 21.21 -3.15
C GLU A 57 5.35 22.04 -4.42
N ASP A 58 5.78 21.52 -5.57
CA ASP A 58 5.61 22.19 -6.87
C ASP A 58 4.13 22.45 -7.14
N GLN A 59 3.26 21.45 -6.97
CA GLN A 59 1.83 21.62 -7.20
C GLN A 59 1.14 22.50 -6.15
N LEU A 60 1.56 22.42 -4.89
CA LEU A 60 1.04 23.28 -3.81
C LEU A 60 1.39 24.74 -4.03
N SER A 61 2.62 25.04 -4.48
CA SER A 61 3.05 26.43 -4.75
C SER A 61 2.21 27.12 -5.82
N VAL A 62 1.68 26.37 -6.79
CA VAL A 62 0.87 26.88 -7.90
C VAL A 62 -0.61 26.91 -7.55
N LYS A 63 -1.14 25.87 -6.89
CA LYS A 63 -2.58 25.66 -6.71
C LYS A 63 -3.09 26.01 -5.31
N GLY A 64 -2.20 26.18 -4.33
CA GLY A 64 -2.53 26.33 -2.90
C GLY A 64 -3.05 25.07 -2.23
N LYS A 65 -3.60 24.11 -2.99
CA LYS A 65 -4.07 22.80 -2.53
C LYS A 65 -3.76 21.73 -3.57
N VAL A 66 -3.52 20.50 -3.13
CA VAL A 66 -3.20 19.37 -4.00
C VAL A 66 -3.92 18.11 -3.54
N TYR A 67 -4.39 17.32 -4.50
CA TYR A 67 -4.98 16.01 -4.22
C TYR A 67 -3.88 14.96 -4.07
N PHE A 68 -3.64 14.52 -2.83
CA PHE A 68 -2.52 13.66 -2.46
C PHE A 68 -2.52 12.30 -3.18
N ASN A 69 -3.68 11.64 -3.27
CA ASN A 69 -3.76 10.25 -3.75
C ASN A 69 -3.18 10.09 -5.15
N THR A 70 -3.49 10.99 -6.10
CA THR A 70 -2.94 10.89 -7.46
C THR A 70 -1.41 10.92 -7.52
N ILE A 71 -0.76 11.63 -6.60
CA ILE A 71 0.71 11.70 -6.51
C ILE A 71 1.23 10.45 -5.79
N SER A 72 0.56 10.05 -4.71
CA SER A 72 0.85 8.83 -3.95
C SER A 72 0.76 7.57 -4.82
N ASP A 73 -0.25 7.44 -5.67
CA ASP A 73 -0.48 6.27 -6.53
C ASP A 73 0.63 6.14 -7.57
N LYS A 74 1.03 7.28 -8.18
CA LYS A 74 2.17 7.33 -9.10
C LYS A 74 3.48 6.94 -8.41
N MET A 75 3.73 7.46 -7.22
CA MET A 75 4.93 7.12 -6.45
C MET A 75 4.94 5.64 -6.07
N SER A 76 3.81 5.13 -5.57
CA SER A 76 3.63 3.73 -5.16
C SER A 76 3.90 2.77 -6.33
N PHE A 77 3.31 3.07 -7.48
CA PHE A 77 3.57 2.32 -8.71
C PHE A 77 5.05 2.38 -9.10
N ASN A 78 5.67 3.56 -9.09
CA ASN A 78 7.08 3.73 -9.44
C ASN A 78 8.00 2.96 -8.48
N PHE A 79 7.74 3.02 -7.18
CA PHE A 79 8.49 2.29 -6.15
C PHE A 79 8.43 0.79 -6.43
N VAL A 80 7.22 0.24 -6.55
CA VAL A 80 7.01 -1.19 -6.77
C VAL A 80 7.62 -1.62 -8.11
N PHE A 81 7.43 -0.84 -9.18
CA PHE A 81 8.00 -1.13 -10.48
C PHE A 81 9.54 -1.16 -10.45
N ARG A 82 10.18 -0.11 -9.90
CA ARG A 82 11.64 -0.03 -9.77
C ARG A 82 12.18 -1.15 -8.88
N LEU A 83 11.46 -1.51 -7.82
CA LEU A 83 11.88 -2.54 -6.86
C LEU A 83 11.99 -3.92 -7.50
N PHE A 84 11.02 -4.29 -8.34
CA PHE A 84 10.96 -5.63 -8.95
C PHE A 84 11.57 -5.69 -10.36
N CYS A 85 11.55 -4.59 -11.11
CA CYS A 85 12.01 -4.55 -12.50
C CYS A 85 13.38 -3.92 -12.67
N ASP A 86 13.90 -3.20 -11.66
CA ASP A 86 15.17 -2.46 -11.73
C ASP A 86 15.22 -1.47 -12.91
N GLN A 87 14.06 -0.90 -13.26
CA GLN A 87 13.86 0.03 -14.38
C GLN A 87 12.92 1.17 -13.96
N ASN A 88 13.01 2.32 -14.63
CA ASN A 88 12.03 3.40 -14.50
C ASN A 88 10.85 3.13 -15.45
N PRO A 89 9.59 3.13 -14.98
CA PRO A 89 8.44 2.86 -15.85
C PRO A 89 8.33 3.80 -17.05
N LEU A 90 8.81 5.05 -16.92
CA LEU A 90 8.83 6.04 -18.00
C LEU A 90 9.73 5.62 -19.18
N ASP A 91 10.78 4.84 -18.92
CA ASP A 91 11.72 4.36 -19.94
C ASP A 91 11.21 3.07 -20.63
N THR A 92 10.00 2.64 -20.29
CA THR A 92 9.39 1.43 -20.82
C THR A 92 8.14 1.74 -21.64
N ARG A 93 7.56 0.72 -22.27
CA ARG A 93 6.29 0.85 -23.01
C ARG A 93 5.09 1.21 -22.12
N LEU A 94 5.21 1.10 -20.79
CA LEU A 94 4.16 1.52 -19.86
C LEU A 94 4.02 3.04 -19.82
N GLY A 95 5.15 3.76 -19.91
CA GLY A 95 5.20 5.22 -19.81
C GLY A 95 4.46 5.75 -18.58
N SER A 96 3.88 6.94 -18.70
CA SER A 96 3.09 7.58 -17.65
C SER A 96 1.72 6.91 -17.38
N LYS A 97 1.29 5.98 -18.25
CA LYS A 97 0.01 5.27 -18.09
C LYS A 97 0.11 4.08 -17.13
N GLY A 98 1.33 3.63 -16.81
CA GLY A 98 1.58 2.46 -15.97
C GLY A 98 0.83 2.51 -14.63
N SER A 99 0.84 3.66 -13.95
CA SER A 99 0.20 3.82 -12.65
C SER A 99 -1.34 3.72 -12.67
N THR A 100 -1.97 3.90 -13.84
CA THR A 100 -3.44 3.82 -13.98
C THR A 100 -3.93 2.43 -14.40
N MET A 101 -3.01 1.53 -14.78
CA MET A 101 -3.36 0.18 -15.20
C MET A 101 -3.89 -0.70 -14.05
N PRO A 102 -3.30 -0.65 -12.83
CA PRO A 102 -3.83 -1.37 -11.67
C PRO A 102 -5.28 -1.00 -11.36
N ASP A 103 -5.63 0.29 -11.36
CA ASP A 103 -6.99 0.77 -11.08
C ASP A 103 -8.02 0.12 -12.00
N LYS A 104 -7.74 0.14 -13.31
CA LYS A 104 -8.63 -0.47 -14.30
C LYS A 104 -8.73 -1.99 -14.11
N TRP A 105 -7.63 -2.67 -13.82
CA TRP A 105 -7.64 -4.12 -13.60
C TRP A 105 -8.39 -4.50 -12.32
N LEU A 106 -8.25 -3.70 -11.27
CA LEU A 106 -8.89 -3.93 -9.98
C LEU A 106 -10.38 -3.56 -10.01
N PHE A 107 -10.76 -2.46 -10.66
CA PHE A 107 -12.16 -2.08 -10.84
C PHE A 107 -12.98 -3.26 -11.38
N PHE A 108 -12.45 -4.01 -12.34
CA PHE A 108 -13.16 -5.18 -12.89
C PHE A 108 -13.30 -6.35 -11.91
N GLN A 109 -12.46 -6.43 -10.88
CA GLN A 109 -12.54 -7.45 -9.84
C GLN A 109 -13.41 -7.03 -8.67
N LEU A 110 -13.36 -5.76 -8.29
CA LEU A 110 -14.08 -5.20 -7.15
C LEU A 110 -15.38 -4.51 -7.53
N ALA A 111 -15.72 -4.38 -8.81
CA ALA A 111 -16.98 -3.79 -9.26
C ALA A 111 -18.19 -4.34 -8.48
N PRO A 112 -18.31 -5.66 -8.20
CA PRO A 112 -19.43 -6.16 -7.39
C PRO A 112 -19.49 -5.67 -5.94
N LEU A 113 -18.44 -5.02 -5.45
CA LEU A 113 -18.33 -4.47 -4.09
C LEU A 113 -18.35 -2.93 -4.06
N ILE A 114 -18.30 -2.28 -5.21
CA ILE A 114 -18.27 -0.81 -5.33
C ILE A 114 -19.70 -0.32 -5.48
N THR A 115 -20.08 0.68 -4.68
CA THR A 115 -21.29 1.46 -4.91
C THR A 115 -20.94 2.82 -5.50
N LEU A 116 -21.72 3.33 -6.44
CA LEU A 116 -21.59 4.71 -6.93
C LEU A 116 -22.43 5.70 -6.11
N GLY A 117 -23.24 5.20 -5.18
CA GLY A 117 -24.15 6.03 -4.38
C GLY A 117 -25.23 6.70 -5.22
N LEU A 118 -25.68 6.06 -6.32
CA LEU A 118 -26.69 6.65 -7.20
C LEU A 118 -28.02 6.85 -6.45
N PRO A 119 -28.82 7.89 -6.81
CA PRO A 119 -30.13 8.09 -6.22
C PRO A 119 -31.02 6.84 -6.38
N LYS A 120 -31.89 6.61 -5.39
CA LYS A 120 -33.13 5.78 -5.42
C LYS A 120 -33.44 5.12 -6.77
N LEU A 121 -33.88 5.99 -7.67
CA LEU A 121 -34.44 5.67 -8.98
C LEU A 121 -33.41 5.11 -9.97
N LEU A 122 -32.14 5.51 -9.86
CA LEU A 122 -31.06 5.09 -10.74
C LEU A 122 -30.26 3.90 -10.18
N ASN A 123 -30.46 3.53 -8.91
CA ASN A 123 -29.76 2.40 -8.28
C ASN A 123 -29.98 1.08 -9.01
N PHE A 124 -31.13 0.91 -9.68
CA PHE A 124 -31.37 -0.27 -10.53
C PHE A 124 -30.29 -0.44 -11.61
N PHE A 125 -29.79 0.65 -12.19
CA PHE A 125 -28.69 0.57 -13.16
C PHE A 125 -27.38 0.15 -12.51
N GLU A 126 -27.10 0.61 -11.28
CA GLU A 126 -25.94 0.18 -10.50
C GLU A 126 -26.02 -1.32 -10.23
N ASP A 127 -27.18 -1.80 -9.77
CA ASP A 127 -27.41 -3.20 -9.47
C ASP A 127 -27.27 -4.08 -10.72
N LEU A 128 -27.81 -3.64 -11.86
CA LEU A 128 -27.70 -4.37 -13.12
C LEU A 128 -26.25 -4.41 -13.64
N LEU A 129 -25.51 -3.30 -13.55
CA LEU A 129 -24.17 -3.15 -14.13
C LEU A 129 -23.06 -3.75 -13.27
N PHE A 130 -23.15 -3.64 -11.94
CA PHE A 130 -22.06 -4.04 -11.04
C PHE A 130 -22.41 -5.22 -10.14
N HIS A 131 -23.65 -5.31 -9.67
CA HIS A 131 -24.03 -6.29 -8.63
C HIS A 131 -24.69 -7.56 -9.18
N THR A 132 -25.15 -7.57 -10.45
CA THR A 132 -25.87 -8.72 -11.04
C THR A 132 -24.95 -9.63 -11.85
N PHE A 133 -24.15 -9.07 -12.76
CA PHE A 133 -23.30 -9.84 -13.66
C PHE A 133 -21.82 -9.46 -13.49
N PRO A 134 -20.89 -10.44 -13.45
CA PRO A 134 -19.47 -10.14 -13.49
C PRO A 134 -19.09 -9.35 -14.74
N LEU A 135 -18.27 -8.31 -14.59
CA LEU A 135 -17.79 -7.55 -15.73
C LEU A 135 -16.93 -8.43 -16.67
N PRO A 136 -17.05 -8.28 -18.00
CA PRO A 136 -16.34 -9.14 -18.93
C PRO A 136 -14.81 -8.98 -18.86
N ALA A 137 -14.11 -10.05 -18.47
CA ALA A 137 -12.65 -10.03 -18.25
C ALA A 137 -11.82 -9.71 -19.52
N PHE A 138 -12.38 -9.89 -20.73
CA PHE A 138 -11.67 -9.54 -21.96
C PHE A 138 -11.39 -8.03 -22.08
N LEU A 139 -12.15 -7.17 -21.39
CA LEU A 139 -11.97 -5.71 -21.40
C LEU A 139 -10.70 -5.25 -20.63
N VAL A 140 -10.16 -6.09 -19.76
CA VAL A 140 -8.91 -5.84 -19.02
C VAL A 140 -7.73 -6.66 -19.53
N LYS A 141 -7.98 -7.68 -20.36
CA LYS A 141 -6.95 -8.63 -20.84
C LYS A 141 -5.76 -7.98 -21.59
N PRO A 142 -5.93 -7.02 -22.52
CA PRO A 142 -4.80 -6.41 -23.23
C PRO A 142 -3.89 -5.59 -22.30
N ASN A 143 -4.49 -4.86 -21.36
CA ASN A 143 -3.77 -4.05 -20.38
C ASN A 143 -3.09 -4.93 -19.32
N TYR A 144 -3.76 -6.00 -18.87
CA TYR A 144 -3.20 -7.00 -17.96
C TYR A 144 -1.98 -7.72 -18.57
N ILE A 145 -2.08 -8.15 -19.84
CA ILE A 145 -0.96 -8.79 -20.54
C ILE A 145 0.21 -7.82 -20.69
N SER A 146 -0.04 -6.57 -21.08
CA SER A 146 1.02 -5.56 -21.21
C SER A 146 1.70 -5.25 -19.88
N PHE A 147 0.91 -5.06 -18.81
CA PHE A 147 1.40 -4.86 -17.45
C PHE A 147 2.28 -6.03 -16.98
N ILE A 148 1.81 -7.27 -17.11
CA ILE A 148 2.58 -8.46 -16.72
C ILE A 148 3.81 -8.66 -17.61
N MET A 149 3.71 -8.50 -18.92
CA MET A 149 4.85 -8.71 -19.82
C MET A 149 5.99 -7.72 -19.55
N LEU A 150 5.68 -6.47 -19.20
CA LEU A 150 6.69 -5.46 -18.84
C LEU A 150 7.26 -5.65 -17.44
N PHE A 151 6.42 -6.04 -16.46
CA PHE A 151 6.87 -6.32 -15.09
C PHE A 151 7.75 -7.58 -14.98
N MET A 152 7.67 -8.49 -15.96
CA MET A 152 8.26 -9.84 -15.86
C MET A 152 9.31 -10.17 -16.94
N CYS A 153 9.58 -9.27 -17.88
CA CYS A 153 10.55 -9.48 -18.97
C CYS A 153 12.02 -9.68 -18.53
N PRO A 154 12.54 -8.97 -17.50
CA PRO A 154 13.92 -9.17 -17.05
C PRO A 154 14.18 -10.55 -16.38
N TRP A 155 13.13 -11.28 -16.00
CA TRP A 155 13.23 -12.45 -15.13
C TRP A 155 12.94 -13.79 -15.82
N LEU A 156 12.86 -13.83 -17.16
CA LEU A 156 12.44 -14.99 -17.97
C LEU A 156 13.23 -16.30 -17.69
N ARG A 157 14.46 -16.23 -17.16
CA ARG A 157 15.29 -17.42 -16.87
C ARG A 157 14.98 -18.14 -15.56
N PHE A 158 14.25 -17.51 -14.63
CA PHE A 158 13.88 -18.11 -13.34
C PHE A 158 12.39 -18.54 -13.31
N TRP A 159 11.69 -18.40 -14.45
CA TRP A 159 10.26 -18.12 -14.50
C TRP A 159 9.35 -19.25 -15.04
N THR A 160 9.81 -20.50 -15.09
CA THR A 160 8.88 -21.63 -15.27
C THR A 160 8.03 -21.89 -14.03
N LYS A 161 8.33 -21.25 -12.89
CA LYS A 161 7.67 -21.51 -11.58
C LYS A 161 6.79 -20.38 -11.01
N LEU A 162 6.70 -19.18 -11.62
CA LEU A 162 6.27 -17.97 -10.89
C LEU A 162 5.43 -16.96 -11.66
N ARG A 163 4.12 -17.13 -11.65
CA ARG A 163 3.17 -16.07 -12.00
C ARG A 163 2.34 -15.82 -10.76
N LYS A 164 2.36 -14.63 -10.12
CA LYS A 164 1.39 -14.14 -9.11
C LYS A 164 1.99 -13.04 -8.20
N PHE A 165 1.51 -11.80 -8.28
CA PHE A 165 1.61 -10.82 -7.19
C PHE A 165 0.50 -9.75 -7.36
N GLN A 166 -0.34 -9.57 -6.33
CA GLN A 166 -1.45 -8.59 -6.28
C GLN A 166 -1.24 -7.53 -5.15
N HIS A 167 -0.06 -7.44 -4.53
CA HIS A 167 0.15 -6.62 -3.33
C HIS A 167 0.41 -5.10 -3.59
N LEU A 168 0.12 -4.56 -4.79
CA LEU A 168 0.26 -3.11 -5.05
C LEU A 168 -0.76 -2.25 -4.26
N TRP A 169 -1.94 -2.80 -3.98
CA TRP A 169 -3.07 -2.06 -3.42
C TRP A 169 -2.90 -1.55 -1.99
N TRP A 170 -1.87 -2.05 -1.30
CA TRP A 170 -1.62 -1.69 0.09
C TRP A 170 -0.90 -0.35 0.22
N VAL A 171 0.07 -0.05 -0.67
CA VAL A 171 0.84 1.20 -0.57
C VAL A 171 -0.04 2.41 -0.91
N GLU A 172 -0.90 2.30 -1.91
CA GLU A 172 -1.78 3.37 -2.42
C GLU A 172 -2.79 3.85 -1.36
N ASN A 173 -3.53 2.92 -0.74
CA ASN A 173 -4.52 3.26 0.28
C ASN A 173 -3.90 3.60 1.62
N PHE A 174 -2.83 2.89 2.03
CA PHE A 174 -2.25 3.10 3.34
C PHE A 174 -1.52 4.45 3.45
N ALA A 175 -0.83 4.91 2.41
CA ALA A 175 -0.19 6.21 2.42
C ALA A 175 -1.22 7.34 2.63
N SER A 176 -2.35 7.27 1.92
CA SER A 176 -3.44 8.26 2.04
C SER A 176 -4.11 8.20 3.41
N CYS A 177 -4.36 6.99 3.94
CA CYS A 177 -4.84 6.79 5.29
C CYS A 177 -3.86 7.37 6.32
N LEU A 178 -2.58 7.07 6.23
CA LEU A 178 -1.55 7.53 7.16
C LEU A 178 -1.45 9.06 7.20
N ILE A 179 -1.45 9.73 6.03
CA ILE A 179 -1.49 11.20 5.96
C ILE A 179 -2.77 11.75 6.62
N LYS A 180 -3.92 11.10 6.41
CA LYS A 180 -5.17 11.47 7.07
C LYS A 180 -5.09 11.29 8.59
N TRP A 181 -4.60 10.15 9.05
CA TRP A 181 -4.55 9.78 10.47
C TRP A 181 -3.62 10.70 11.26
N VAL A 182 -2.49 11.07 10.67
CA VAL A 182 -1.52 11.97 11.29
C VAL A 182 -1.94 13.42 11.17
N GLY A 183 -2.56 13.82 10.06
CA GLY A 183 -2.96 15.21 9.83
C GLY A 183 -4.14 15.68 10.68
N LEU A 184 -5.08 14.79 11.05
CA LEU A 184 -6.28 15.16 11.83
C LEU A 184 -5.99 15.58 13.29
N PRO A 185 -5.11 14.90 14.06
CA PRO A 185 -4.71 15.32 15.41
C PRO A 185 -4.03 16.70 15.47
N GLY A 186 -3.41 17.14 14.37
CA GLY A 186 -2.86 18.47 14.21
C GLY A 186 -1.50 18.71 14.88
N GLU A 187 -1.15 19.98 15.04
CA GLU A 187 0.23 20.43 15.30
C GLU A 187 0.88 19.83 16.54
N LYS A 188 0.12 19.55 17.61
CA LYS A 188 0.70 19.01 18.85
C LYS A 188 1.39 17.67 18.58
N LEU A 189 0.70 16.76 17.90
CA LEU A 189 1.26 15.46 17.53
C LEU A 189 2.43 15.64 16.55
N HIS A 190 2.30 16.55 15.57
CA HIS A 190 3.35 16.79 14.59
C HIS A 190 4.67 17.21 15.24
N ARG A 191 4.62 18.09 16.25
CA ARG A 191 5.81 18.51 17.00
C ARG A 191 6.44 17.36 17.77
N GLU A 192 5.64 16.54 18.45
CA GLU A 192 6.13 15.35 19.17
C GLU A 192 6.81 14.35 18.21
N LEU A 193 6.22 14.12 17.03
CA LEU A 193 6.81 13.28 15.98
C LEU A 193 8.10 13.89 15.42
N CYS A 194 8.11 15.18 15.08
CA CYS A 194 9.31 15.88 14.62
C CYS A 194 10.45 15.79 15.63
N ASP A 195 10.17 16.05 16.90
CA ASP A 195 11.17 16.04 17.97
C ASP A 195 11.77 14.64 18.16
N GLU A 196 10.94 13.59 18.20
CA GLU A 196 11.39 12.19 18.24
C GLU A 196 12.26 11.87 17.02
N ILE A 197 11.73 12.08 15.82
CA ILE A 197 12.35 11.68 14.56
C ILE A 197 13.68 12.40 14.34
N LYS A 198 13.70 13.74 14.44
CA LYS A 198 14.92 14.53 14.21
C LYS A 198 15.98 14.23 15.27
N THR A 199 15.59 14.00 16.52
CA THR A 199 16.52 13.63 17.60
C THR A 199 17.15 12.28 17.33
N VAL A 200 16.34 11.25 17.05
CA VAL A 200 16.83 9.89 16.83
C VAL A 200 17.70 9.82 15.57
N VAL A 201 17.28 10.43 14.46
CA VAL A 201 18.08 10.44 13.22
C VAL A 201 19.44 11.12 13.43
N ARG A 202 19.50 12.20 14.21
CA ARG A 202 20.75 12.87 14.55
C ARG A 202 21.68 11.99 15.40
N VAL A 203 21.14 11.30 16.40
CA VAL A 203 21.92 10.44 17.31
C VAL A 203 22.45 9.20 16.59
N GLU A 204 21.62 8.58 15.74
CA GLU A 204 21.97 7.34 15.03
C GLU A 204 22.75 7.58 13.73
N GLY A 205 22.86 8.82 13.27
CA GLY A 205 23.58 9.19 12.04
C GLY A 205 22.83 8.85 10.75
N GLY A 206 21.54 8.55 10.81
CA GLY A 206 20.72 8.26 9.63
C GLY A 206 19.48 7.42 9.91
N ILE A 207 18.76 7.07 8.84
CA ILE A 207 17.55 6.23 8.89
C ILE A 207 17.96 4.77 8.70
N THR A 208 18.16 4.06 9.81
CA THR A 208 18.47 2.63 9.86
C THR A 208 17.40 1.87 10.63
N PHE A 209 17.40 0.53 10.58
CA PHE A 209 16.50 -0.27 11.43
C PHE A 209 16.69 0.04 12.92
N SER A 210 17.94 0.20 13.39
CA SER A 210 18.24 0.60 14.77
C SER A 210 17.61 1.94 15.13
N ALA A 211 17.69 2.91 14.21
CA ALA A 211 17.06 4.20 14.40
C ALA A 211 15.53 4.10 14.47
N LEU A 212 14.92 3.38 13.54
CA LEU A 212 13.46 3.20 13.55
C LEU A 212 12.99 2.56 14.86
N GLU A 213 13.68 1.53 15.37
CA GLU A 213 13.32 0.87 16.63
C GLU A 213 13.37 1.79 17.86
N LYS A 214 14.11 2.89 17.80
CA LYS A 214 14.13 3.92 18.86
C LYS A 214 13.00 4.94 18.75
N MET A 215 12.23 4.94 17.65
CA MET A 215 11.12 5.86 17.40
C MET A 215 9.78 5.23 17.83
N THR A 216 9.53 5.25 19.14
CA THR A 216 8.37 4.59 19.76
C THR A 216 7.03 5.24 19.39
N LEU A 217 6.96 6.57 19.33
CA LEU A 217 5.75 7.30 18.94
C LEU A 217 5.47 7.08 17.45
N THR A 218 6.51 7.19 16.61
CA THR A 218 6.41 6.92 15.17
C THR A 218 5.91 5.50 14.89
N LYS A 219 6.35 4.50 15.67
CA LYS A 219 5.83 3.12 15.60
C LYS A 219 4.36 3.04 16.00
N SER A 220 3.97 3.71 17.08
CA SER A 220 2.60 3.69 17.62
C SER A 220 1.59 4.27 16.63
N VAL A 221 1.89 5.45 16.06
CA VAL A 221 1.00 6.17 15.15
C VAL A 221 0.62 5.40 13.88
N VAL A 222 1.46 4.45 13.44
CA VAL A 222 1.20 3.63 12.24
C VAL A 222 0.01 2.67 12.44
N PHE A 223 -0.38 2.37 13.67
CA PHE A 223 -1.47 1.43 13.97
C PHE A 223 -2.78 2.10 14.39
N GLU A 224 -2.83 3.43 14.42
CA GLU A 224 -3.98 4.19 14.93
C GLU A 224 -5.16 4.30 13.96
N ASP A 225 -6.34 4.57 14.52
CA ASP A 225 -7.57 4.87 13.79
C ASP A 225 -7.87 6.38 13.87
N PRO A 226 -8.15 7.08 12.75
CA PRO A 226 -8.43 8.51 12.74
C PRO A 226 -9.70 8.89 13.52
N GLU A 227 -10.69 8.00 13.64
CA GLU A 227 -11.93 8.29 14.35
C GLU A 227 -11.77 8.23 15.87
N LYS A 228 -10.75 7.50 16.36
CA LYS A 228 -10.46 7.31 17.79
C LYS A 228 -8.97 7.45 18.07
N PHE A 229 -8.35 8.44 17.44
CA PHE A 229 -6.90 8.56 17.40
C PHE A 229 -6.30 8.83 18.79
N VAL A 230 -5.42 7.94 19.25
CA VAL A 230 -4.62 8.11 20.45
C VAL A 230 -3.17 7.81 20.09
N GLY A 231 -2.42 8.81 19.61
CA GLY A 231 -1.08 8.59 19.05
C GLY A 231 -0.09 7.81 19.93
N HIS A 232 -0.25 7.85 21.25
CA HIS A 232 0.59 7.14 22.22
C HIS A 232 0.01 5.78 22.69
N MET A 233 -1.06 5.25 22.07
CA MET A 233 -1.76 4.03 22.51
C MET A 233 -0.84 2.83 22.62
N PHE A 234 0.14 2.70 21.72
CA PHE A 234 1.05 1.56 21.63
C PHE A 234 2.45 1.85 22.19
N VAL A 235 2.63 2.95 22.92
CA VAL A 235 3.92 3.32 23.54
C VAL A 235 4.06 2.63 24.91
N GLY A 236 5.24 2.08 25.20
CA GLY A 236 5.56 1.43 26.48
C GLY A 236 4.66 0.23 26.75
N GLU A 237 3.97 0.21 27.89
CA GLU A 237 3.02 -0.86 28.25
C GLU A 237 1.87 -1.03 27.25
N GLY A 238 1.56 0.04 26.49
CA GLY A 238 0.58 0.03 25.41
C GLY A 238 0.91 -0.93 24.27
N GLU A 239 2.18 -1.30 24.10
CA GLU A 239 2.61 -2.25 23.06
C GLU A 239 1.91 -3.61 23.17
N LYS A 240 1.48 -3.99 24.38
CA LYS A 240 0.67 -5.20 24.63
C LYS A 240 -0.69 -5.18 23.92
N LEU A 241 -1.16 -4.01 23.49
CA LEU A 241 -2.40 -3.84 22.73
C LEU A 241 -2.24 -4.19 21.25
N LEU A 242 -1.01 -4.36 20.73
CA LEU A 242 -0.78 -4.82 19.35
C LEU A 242 -1.43 -6.19 19.07
N LYS A 243 -1.73 -6.98 20.11
CA LYS A 243 -2.53 -8.21 19.98
C LYS A 243 -3.95 -7.99 19.46
N TYR A 244 -4.45 -6.76 19.49
CA TYR A 244 -5.76 -6.36 18.98
C TYR A 244 -5.69 -5.66 17.62
N VAL A 245 -4.51 -5.54 17.02
CA VAL A 245 -4.32 -4.97 15.69
C VAL A 245 -4.37 -6.08 14.64
N TYR A 246 -5.29 -5.98 13.67
CA TYR A 246 -5.63 -7.06 12.71
C TYR A 246 -5.51 -6.69 11.23
N TRP A 247 -4.87 -5.56 10.90
CA TRP A 247 -4.80 -5.07 9.51
C TRP A 247 -4.25 -6.13 8.52
N SER A 248 -3.34 -6.97 8.98
CA SER A 248 -2.60 -7.94 8.16
C SER A 248 -3.34 -9.27 7.96
N ASN A 249 -4.62 -9.38 8.36
CA ASN A 249 -5.39 -10.64 8.39
C ASN A 249 -4.81 -11.66 9.38
N GLY A 250 -4.37 -11.16 10.54
CA GLY A 250 -3.80 -11.87 11.68
C GLY A 250 -3.43 -10.85 12.76
N ARG A 251 -3.15 -11.26 14.00
CA ARG A 251 -2.70 -10.30 15.02
C ARG A 251 -1.35 -9.75 14.63
N GLU A 252 -1.08 -8.48 14.92
CA GLU A 252 0.22 -7.88 14.63
C GLU A 252 1.37 -8.63 15.31
N ILE A 253 1.12 -9.16 16.51
CA ILE A 253 2.07 -9.96 17.29
C ILE A 253 2.25 -11.40 16.81
N ASP A 254 1.41 -11.89 15.89
CA ASP A 254 1.51 -13.27 15.42
C ASP A 254 2.68 -13.43 14.43
N ASP A 255 3.29 -14.61 14.47
CA ASP A 255 4.35 -15.01 13.55
C ASP A 255 3.80 -15.15 12.13
N LEU A 256 4.56 -14.60 11.18
CA LEU A 256 4.26 -14.74 9.77
C LEU A 256 4.76 -16.09 9.25
N THR A 257 3.83 -16.98 8.88
CA THR A 257 4.17 -18.33 8.42
C THR A 257 3.64 -18.61 7.01
N MET A 258 4.21 -19.63 6.36
CA MET A 258 3.71 -20.12 5.05
C MET A 258 2.34 -20.81 5.16
N GLU A 259 1.97 -21.22 6.38
CA GLU A 259 0.77 -22.02 6.67
C GLU A 259 -0.43 -21.17 7.12
N ASN A 260 -0.25 -19.87 7.30
CA ASN A 260 -1.34 -18.95 7.64
C ASN A 260 -1.72 -18.04 6.46
N LYS A 261 -2.87 -17.36 6.56
CA LYS A 261 -3.36 -16.39 5.55
C LYS A 261 -2.99 -14.94 5.86
N GLN A 262 -2.07 -14.72 6.80
CA GLN A 262 -1.59 -13.38 7.12
C GLN A 262 -0.80 -12.80 5.94
N CYS A 263 -0.89 -11.47 5.75
CA CYS A 263 -0.23 -10.74 4.68
C CYS A 263 1.26 -11.08 4.62
N PRO A 264 1.78 -11.55 3.47
CA PRO A 264 3.17 -11.95 3.38
C PRO A 264 4.16 -10.77 3.39
N ALA A 265 3.65 -9.54 3.27
CA ALA A 265 4.41 -8.31 3.32
C ALA A 265 4.17 -7.52 4.62
N LYS A 266 3.67 -8.15 5.70
CA LYS A 266 3.36 -7.52 7.00
C LYS A 266 4.45 -6.54 7.44
N ASP A 267 5.66 -7.06 7.62
CA ASP A 267 6.78 -6.28 8.18
C ASP A 267 7.29 -5.20 7.21
N LEU A 268 7.27 -5.49 5.90
CA LEU A 268 7.65 -4.52 4.88
C LEU A 268 6.70 -3.33 4.90
N VAL A 269 5.40 -3.59 4.99
CA VAL A 269 4.39 -2.55 5.06
C VAL A 269 4.60 -1.64 6.27
N VAL A 270 4.75 -2.21 7.48
CA VAL A 270 4.99 -1.43 8.70
C VAL A 270 6.28 -0.61 8.57
N LEU A 271 7.33 -1.19 7.99
CA LEU A 271 8.58 -0.51 7.71
C LEU A 271 8.40 0.71 6.79
N LEU A 272 7.73 0.53 5.65
CA LEU A 272 7.52 1.61 4.67
C LEU A 272 6.65 2.72 5.27
N SER A 273 5.63 2.39 6.04
CA SER A 273 4.80 3.36 6.75
C SER A 273 5.59 4.21 7.74
N ARG A 274 6.47 3.59 8.53
CA ARG A 274 7.37 4.32 9.45
C ARG A 274 8.32 5.22 8.68
N ILE A 275 8.92 4.74 7.59
CA ILE A 275 9.82 5.54 6.75
C ILE A 275 9.10 6.72 6.12
N MET A 276 7.85 6.54 5.69
CA MET A 276 7.03 7.63 5.14
C MET A 276 6.82 8.75 6.17
N LEU A 277 6.50 8.42 7.42
CA LEU A 277 6.40 9.42 8.51
C LEU A 277 7.75 10.08 8.79
N VAL A 278 8.82 9.29 8.85
CA VAL A 278 10.17 9.81 9.08
C VAL A 278 10.56 10.83 8.02
N GLU A 279 10.44 10.48 6.73
CA GLU A 279 10.77 11.41 5.64
C GLU A 279 9.84 12.63 5.62
N LEU A 280 8.56 12.46 5.95
CA LEU A 280 7.61 13.58 6.06
C LEU A 280 8.06 14.58 7.14
N PHE A 281 8.35 14.13 8.35
CA PHE A 281 8.68 15.00 9.49
C PHE A 281 10.16 15.42 9.58
N LEU A 282 11.03 14.79 8.79
CA LEU A 282 12.34 15.35 8.49
C LEU A 282 12.23 16.56 7.54
N ARG A 283 11.22 16.59 6.68
CA ARG A 283 11.03 17.64 5.67
C ARG A 283 10.10 18.78 6.14
N TYR A 284 9.06 18.47 6.90
CA TYR A 284 8.05 19.43 7.34
C TYR A 284 7.86 19.39 8.86
N ASP A 285 7.68 20.56 9.47
CA ASP A 285 7.38 20.66 10.90
C ASP A 285 5.90 20.40 11.20
N THR A 286 5.03 20.73 10.26
CA THR A 286 3.59 20.51 10.33
C THR A 286 2.98 20.55 8.93
N PHE A 287 1.76 20.03 8.78
CA PHE A 287 0.97 20.14 7.57
C PHE A 287 -0.52 20.20 7.92
N THR A 288 -1.34 20.59 6.95
CA THR A 288 -2.81 20.57 7.07
C THR A 288 -3.40 19.76 5.93
N ILE A 289 -4.59 19.19 6.15
CA ILE A 289 -5.30 18.38 5.17
C ILE A 289 -6.76 18.78 5.08
N GLU A 290 -7.37 18.50 3.93
CA GLU A 290 -8.82 18.46 3.77
C GLU A 290 -9.19 17.02 3.45
N ALA A 291 -9.88 16.36 4.38
CA ALA A 291 -10.24 14.96 4.25
C ALA A 291 -11.71 14.82 3.84
N GLU A 292 -11.95 14.39 2.61
CA GLU A 292 -13.26 13.93 2.16
C GLU A 292 -13.41 12.44 2.43
N THR A 293 -14.64 11.99 2.71
CA THR A 293 -14.96 10.55 2.73
C THR A 293 -14.92 10.02 1.29
N LEU A 294 -13.92 9.20 0.98
CA LEU A 294 -13.96 8.36 -0.21
C LEU A 294 -15.22 7.49 -0.15
N VAL A 295 -15.86 7.33 -1.32
CA VAL A 295 -17.05 6.52 -1.60
C VAL A 295 -17.12 5.31 -0.65
N HIS A 296 -18.21 5.24 0.13
CA HIS A 296 -18.37 4.27 1.21
C HIS A 296 -18.02 2.85 0.77
N PRO A 297 -17.11 2.14 1.45
CA PRO A 297 -17.09 0.68 1.34
C PRO A 297 -18.44 0.13 1.84
N PRO A 298 -18.87 -1.04 1.35
CA PRO A 298 -20.16 -1.62 1.70
C PRO A 298 -20.32 -1.71 3.22
N ARG A 299 -21.56 -1.46 3.69
CA ARG A 299 -21.98 -1.38 5.10
C ARG A 299 -21.64 -2.61 5.98
N SER A 300 -21.01 -3.64 5.43
CA SER A 300 -20.67 -4.90 6.11
C SER A 300 -19.36 -4.89 6.89
N PHE A 301 -18.66 -3.75 7.00
CA PHE A 301 -17.46 -3.59 7.83
C PHE A 301 -17.60 -2.47 8.87
N ARG A 302 -18.81 -2.31 9.44
CA ARG A 302 -19.01 -1.61 10.73
C ARG A 302 -19.22 -2.62 11.84
#